data_AF-A0A359LQT6-F1
#
_entry.id   AF-A0A359LQT6-F1
#
_cell.length_a   1.000
_cell.length_b   1.000
_cell.length_c   1.000
_cell.angle_alpha   90.00
_cell.angle_beta   90.00
_cell.angle_gamma   90.00
#
_symmetry.space_group_name_H-M   'P 1'
#
loop_
_entity.id
_entity.type
_entity.pdbx_description
1 polymer ?
#
loop_
_entity_poly.entity_id
_entity_poly.type
_entity_poly.pdbx_seq_one_letter_code
_entity_poly.pdbx_strand_id
1 'polypeptide(L)'
;MSDNVCISDANTCSVVTVPLIFVPGVMGSRLHFTNIDEYWDPDSNWRMSHWLTTNTDTTASEIHYTEPATICDQHDDLSADETAHGWAGVYAGYHGYLRTLARDSFNNVRTPVWAVGYDWRQSNWTSAQRVATRVDEILAQEEAEKCILITHSMGGLASRA
;
A
#
# COMPACT_ATOMS: atom_id res chain seq x y z
N MET A 1 -36.54 8.35 -14.17
CA MET A 1 -36.11 8.65 -15.55
C MET A 1 -35.52 10.03 -15.50
N SER A 2 -34.22 10.10 -15.21
CA SER A 2 -33.45 11.34 -15.16
C SER A 2 -32.68 11.41 -16.47
N ASP A 3 -32.98 12.44 -17.26
CA ASP A 3 -32.58 12.58 -18.65
C ASP A 3 -31.06 12.68 -18.81
N ASN A 4 -30.50 11.71 -19.55
CA ASN A 4 -29.14 11.76 -20.06
C ASN A 4 -29.11 12.69 -21.28
N VAL A 5 -28.74 13.95 -21.08
CA VAL A 5 -28.38 14.84 -22.19
C VAL A 5 -26.93 14.55 -22.55
N CYS A 6 -26.72 13.59 -23.46
CA CYS A 6 -25.49 13.48 -24.22
C CYS A 6 -25.55 14.49 -25.36
N ILE A 7 -24.74 15.54 -25.31
CA ILE A 7 -24.61 16.48 -26.44
C ILE A 7 -23.84 15.75 -27.54
N SER A 8 -24.53 15.51 -28.65
CA SER A 8 -23.98 14.98 -29.89
C SER A 8 -23.00 15.98 -30.48
N ASP A 9 -21.69 15.67 -30.41
CA ASP A 9 -20.65 16.04 -31.40
C ASP A 9 -19.20 15.74 -30.94
N ALA A 10 -18.99 15.06 -29.81
CA ALA A 10 -17.70 14.43 -29.47
C ALA A 10 -17.95 13.06 -28.83
N ASN A 11 -17.65 12.01 -29.58
CA ASN A 11 -17.91 10.62 -29.23
C ASN A 11 -16.87 10.06 -28.25
N THR A 12 -16.63 10.77 -27.14
CA THR A 12 -15.71 10.33 -26.08
C THR A 12 -16.17 10.92 -24.75
N CYS A 13 -16.99 10.18 -24.00
CA CYS A 13 -16.96 10.35 -22.54
C CYS A 13 -15.57 9.91 -22.11
N SER A 14 -14.62 10.85 -22.01
CA SER A 14 -13.27 10.56 -21.55
C SER A 14 -13.36 10.14 -20.08
N VAL A 15 -13.29 8.83 -19.84
CA VAL A 15 -13.12 8.29 -18.49
C VAL A 15 -11.75 8.75 -18.00
N VAL A 16 -11.71 9.44 -16.87
CA VAL A 16 -10.46 9.89 -16.25
C VAL A 16 -10.01 8.83 -15.24
N THR A 17 -8.75 8.42 -15.27
CA THR A 17 -8.18 7.51 -14.27
C THR A 17 -7.51 8.31 -13.16
N VAL A 18 -7.89 8.08 -11.90
CA VAL A 18 -7.28 8.68 -10.71
C VAL A 18 -7.00 7.57 -9.68
N PRO A 19 -5.77 7.02 -9.64
CA PRO A 19 -5.43 5.97 -8.68
C PRO A 19 -5.55 6.45 -7.23
N LEU A 20 -6.12 5.60 -6.37
CA LEU A 20 -6.09 5.79 -4.92
C LEU A 20 -4.92 4.97 -4.38
N ILE A 21 -3.89 5.63 -3.87
CA ILE A 21 -2.67 4.97 -3.41
C ILE A 21 -2.63 5.03 -1.88
N PHE A 22 -2.69 3.87 -1.23
CA PHE A 22 -2.64 3.75 0.22
C PHE A 22 -1.20 3.49 0.70
N VAL A 23 -0.75 4.27 1.69
CA VAL A 23 0.53 4.11 2.36
C VAL A 23 0.27 3.83 3.86
N PRO A 24 0.71 2.67 4.38
CA PRO A 24 0.48 2.30 5.77
C PRO A 24 1.33 3.15 6.73
N GLY A 25 1.18 2.92 8.04
CA GLY A 25 2.04 3.53 9.07
C GLY A 25 3.25 2.65 9.44
N VAL A 26 3.95 3.05 10.52
CA VAL A 26 4.99 2.24 11.16
C VAL A 26 4.47 0.83 11.41
N MET A 27 5.27 -0.19 11.07
CA MET A 27 4.97 -1.61 11.28
C MET A 27 3.72 -2.12 10.53
N GLY A 28 3.11 -1.30 9.67
CA GLY A 28 1.95 -1.65 8.86
C GLY A 28 2.27 -2.31 7.52
N SER A 29 3.56 -2.50 7.21
CA SER A 29 4.04 -3.25 6.03
C SER A 29 4.61 -4.59 6.43
N ARG A 30 4.37 -5.60 5.61
CA ARG A 30 4.92 -6.96 5.73
C ARG A 30 6.30 -6.99 5.08
N LEU A 31 7.32 -7.42 5.82
CA LEU A 31 8.71 -7.41 5.38
C LEU A 31 9.29 -8.83 5.35
N HIS A 32 10.08 -9.13 4.33
CA HIS A 32 10.93 -10.32 4.25
C HIS A 32 12.39 -9.90 4.37
N PHE A 33 13.09 -10.41 5.40
CA PHE A 33 14.51 -10.18 5.64
C PHE A 33 15.33 -11.13 4.77
N THR A 34 15.86 -10.63 3.66
CA THR A 34 16.31 -11.49 2.55
C THR A 34 17.55 -12.32 2.86
N ASN A 35 18.40 -11.88 3.79
CA ASN A 35 19.63 -12.60 4.13
C ASN A 35 19.42 -13.78 5.08
N ILE A 36 18.40 -13.70 5.92
CA ILE A 36 18.15 -14.64 7.02
C ILE A 36 16.86 -15.45 6.83
N ASP A 37 16.10 -15.15 5.76
CA ASP A 37 14.83 -15.78 5.42
C ASP A 37 13.78 -15.73 6.55
N GLU A 38 13.76 -14.61 7.28
CA GLU A 38 12.77 -14.32 8.31
C GLU A 38 11.80 -13.24 7.84
N TYR A 39 10.65 -13.12 8.50
CA TYR A 39 9.63 -12.15 8.10
C TYR A 39 9.07 -11.35 9.28
N TRP A 40 8.89 -10.05 9.05
CA TRP A 40 7.98 -9.24 9.84
C TRP A 40 6.58 -9.38 9.26
N ASP A 41 5.72 -10.09 9.97
CA ASP A 41 4.33 -10.30 9.57
C ASP A 41 3.36 -9.99 10.72
N PRO A 42 2.74 -8.78 10.74
CA PRO A 42 1.76 -8.40 11.75
C PRO A 42 0.47 -9.23 11.69
N ASP A 43 0.24 -10.00 10.64
CA ASP A 43 -0.92 -10.89 10.52
C ASP A 43 -0.75 -12.19 11.33
N SER A 44 0.49 -12.52 11.72
CA SER A 44 0.79 -13.74 12.46
C SER A 44 0.63 -13.57 13.98
N ASN A 45 -0.48 -14.09 14.54
CA ASN A 45 -0.75 -14.06 15.98
C ASN A 45 0.39 -14.65 16.84
N TRP A 46 1.01 -15.74 16.38
CA TRP A 46 2.14 -16.37 17.09
C TRP A 46 3.35 -15.43 17.14
N ARG A 47 3.74 -14.85 15.99
CA ARG A 47 4.87 -13.91 15.93
C ARG A 47 4.59 -12.66 16.74
N MET A 48 3.37 -12.11 16.65
CA MET A 48 2.98 -10.95 17.46
C MET A 48 2.93 -11.25 18.95
N SER A 49 2.55 -12.46 19.36
CA SER A 49 2.59 -12.85 20.78
C SER A 49 4.02 -12.93 21.32
N HIS A 50 4.98 -13.40 20.51
CA HIS A 50 6.41 -13.36 20.82
C HIS A 50 6.83 -11.91 21.08
N TRP A 51 6.56 -10.99 20.13
CA TRP A 51 6.87 -9.56 20.25
C TRP A 51 6.30 -8.85 21.48
N LEU A 52 5.06 -9.18 21.90
CA LEU A 52 4.45 -8.60 23.10
C LEU A 52 5.11 -9.05 24.41
N THR A 53 5.83 -10.17 24.38
CA THR A 53 6.51 -10.75 25.55
C THR A 53 8.02 -10.51 25.54
N THR A 54 8.58 -10.03 24.43
CA THR A 54 10.00 -9.74 24.26
C THR A 54 10.40 -8.44 24.99
N ASN A 55 11.53 -8.47 25.70
CA ASN A 55 12.10 -7.30 26.39
C ASN A 55 12.63 -6.26 25.36
N THR A 56 12.79 -4.99 25.75
CA THR A 56 13.15 -3.90 24.81
C THR A 56 14.49 -4.12 24.10
N ASP A 57 15.47 -4.71 24.79
CA ASP A 57 16.80 -4.97 24.23
C ASP A 57 16.78 -6.10 23.19
N THR A 58 15.94 -7.11 23.41
CA THR A 58 15.78 -8.25 22.49
C THR A 58 14.91 -7.87 21.28
N THR A 59 13.93 -6.99 21.49
CA THR A 59 13.08 -6.43 20.42
C THR A 59 13.93 -5.69 19.38
N ALA A 60 14.93 -4.92 19.81
CA ALA A 60 15.82 -4.19 18.89
C ALA A 60 16.72 -5.10 18.04
N SER A 61 17.14 -6.26 18.56
CA SER A 61 17.86 -7.26 17.77
C SER A 61 16.95 -8.04 16.82
N GLU A 62 15.71 -8.33 17.24
CA GLU A 62 14.76 -9.14 16.45
C GLU A 62 14.14 -8.38 15.28
N ILE A 63 14.15 -7.04 15.28
CA ILE A 63 13.65 -6.24 14.13
C ILE A 63 14.66 -6.23 12.98
N HIS A 64 15.81 -6.90 13.18
CA HIS A 64 16.87 -7.08 12.19
C HIS A 64 17.27 -5.78 11.51
N TYR A 65 17.45 -4.71 12.28
CA TYR A 65 17.58 -3.33 11.77
C TYR A 65 18.59 -3.15 10.62
N THR A 66 19.68 -3.92 10.62
CA THR A 66 20.73 -3.87 9.60
C THR A 66 20.47 -4.79 8.40
N GLU A 67 19.53 -5.73 8.51
CA GLU A 67 19.24 -6.69 7.44
C GLU A 67 18.41 -6.04 6.34
N PRO A 68 18.77 -6.27 5.06
CA PRO A 68 17.97 -5.83 3.94
C PRO A 68 16.59 -6.49 3.99
N ALA A 69 15.56 -5.70 3.74
CA ALA A 69 14.19 -6.17 3.67
C ALA A 69 13.54 -5.84 2.33
N THR A 70 12.71 -6.76 1.86
CA THR A 70 11.78 -6.55 0.76
C THR A 70 10.35 -6.56 1.28
N ILE A 71 9.44 -5.94 0.53
CA ILE A 71 8.01 -5.98 0.85
C ILE A 71 7.45 -7.30 0.37
N CYS A 72 6.66 -7.97 1.20
CA CYS A 72 6.00 -9.20 0.81
C CYS A 72 5.02 -8.95 -0.34
N ASP A 73 4.99 -9.85 -1.31
CA ASP A 73 4.19 -9.74 -2.54
C ASP A 73 3.10 -10.83 -2.62
N GLN A 74 3.00 -11.72 -1.63
CA GLN A 74 1.99 -12.79 -1.56
C GLN A 74 1.25 -12.78 -0.22
N HIS A 75 -0.05 -13.08 -0.25
CA HIS A 75 -0.90 -13.28 0.92
C HIS A 75 -2.06 -14.21 0.53
N ASP A 76 -2.40 -15.19 1.38
CA ASP A 76 -3.33 -16.27 1.04
C ASP A 76 -4.77 -15.79 0.80
N ASP A 77 -5.19 -14.72 1.47
CA ASP A 77 -6.57 -14.18 1.42
C ASP A 77 -6.81 -13.11 0.33
N LEU A 78 -5.90 -12.98 -0.64
CA LEU A 78 -5.97 -11.98 -1.71
C LEU A 78 -6.21 -12.60 -3.08
N SER A 79 -7.05 -11.94 -3.87
CA SER A 79 -7.18 -12.25 -5.30
C SER A 79 -5.93 -11.80 -6.07
N ALA A 80 -5.73 -12.37 -7.27
CA ALA A 80 -4.60 -11.99 -8.12
C ALA A 80 -4.55 -10.48 -8.43
N ASP A 81 -5.72 -9.84 -8.54
CA ASP A 81 -5.84 -8.40 -8.75
C ASP A 81 -5.38 -7.61 -7.51
N GLU A 82 -5.87 -7.95 -6.32
CA GLU A 82 -5.46 -7.31 -5.06
C GLU A 82 -3.95 -7.48 -4.81
N THR A 83 -3.42 -8.66 -5.11
CA THR A 83 -1.98 -8.96 -5.04
C THR A 83 -1.18 -8.10 -6.03
N ALA A 84 -1.63 -7.98 -7.29
CA ALA A 84 -0.99 -7.13 -8.29
C ALA A 84 -0.99 -5.65 -7.90
N HIS A 85 -2.02 -5.21 -7.18
CA HIS A 85 -2.13 -3.86 -6.62
C HIS A 85 -1.28 -3.64 -5.35
N GLY A 86 -0.49 -4.62 -4.93
CA GLY A 86 0.46 -4.51 -3.82
C GLY A 86 -0.15 -4.73 -2.42
N TRP A 87 -1.39 -5.22 -2.34
CA TRP A 87 -2.09 -5.35 -1.04
C TRP A 87 -1.46 -6.41 -0.13
N ALA A 88 -0.75 -7.37 -0.71
CA ALA A 88 0.00 -8.38 0.04
C ALA A 88 1.12 -7.79 0.90
N GLY A 89 1.59 -6.58 0.55
CA GLY A 89 2.68 -5.90 1.24
C GLY A 89 2.27 -5.14 2.49
N VAL A 90 0.97 -5.07 2.79
CA VAL A 90 0.43 -4.34 3.95
C VAL A 90 -0.33 -5.27 4.88
N TYR A 91 -0.40 -4.89 6.15
CA TYR A 91 -1.15 -5.58 7.20
C TYR A 91 -2.60 -5.87 6.75
N ALA A 92 -3.09 -7.10 6.92
CA ALA A 92 -4.40 -7.53 6.45
C ALA A 92 -5.57 -6.77 7.09
N GLY A 93 -5.36 -6.16 8.25
CA GLY A 93 -6.34 -5.25 8.86
C GLY A 93 -6.71 -4.06 7.96
N TYR A 94 -5.85 -3.67 7.01
CA TYR A 94 -6.18 -2.62 6.03
C TYR A 94 -6.99 -3.14 4.84
N HIS A 95 -7.00 -4.44 4.54
CA HIS A 95 -7.65 -4.98 3.34
C HIS A 95 -9.16 -4.68 3.32
N GLY A 96 -9.85 -4.72 4.46
CA GLY A 96 -11.26 -4.34 4.55
C GLY A 96 -11.53 -2.88 4.16
N TYR A 97 -10.64 -1.96 4.52
CA TYR A 97 -10.69 -0.57 4.11
C TYR A 97 -10.39 -0.40 2.61
N LEU A 98 -9.34 -1.07 2.10
CA LEU A 98 -9.01 -1.04 0.67
C LEU A 98 -10.14 -1.57 -0.22
N ARG A 99 -10.80 -2.67 0.21
CA ARG A 99 -12.00 -3.21 -0.46
C ARG A 99 -13.17 -2.23 -0.44
N THR A 100 -13.29 -1.42 0.61
CA THR A 100 -14.34 -0.40 0.70
C THR A 100 -14.06 0.70 -0.32
N LEU A 101 -12.82 1.20 -0.39
CA LEU A 101 -12.42 2.18 -1.40
C LEU A 101 -12.61 1.66 -2.84
N ALA A 102 -12.29 0.39 -3.08
CA ALA A 102 -12.41 -0.21 -4.41
C ALA A 102 -13.86 -0.42 -4.86
N ARG A 103 -14.83 -0.41 -3.93
CA ARG A 103 -16.26 -0.53 -4.24
C ARG A 103 -16.90 0.80 -4.60
N ASP A 104 -16.32 1.91 -4.15
CA ASP A 104 -16.83 3.23 -4.47
C ASP A 104 -16.60 3.52 -5.96
N SER A 105 -17.65 3.95 -6.64
CA SER A 105 -17.60 4.28 -8.06
C SER A 105 -18.03 5.73 -8.25
N PHE A 106 -17.27 6.45 -9.08
CA PHE A 106 -17.53 7.83 -9.42
C PHE A 106 -17.89 7.91 -10.90
N ASN A 107 -18.91 8.67 -11.25
CA ASN A 107 -19.34 8.80 -12.65
C ASN A 107 -18.18 9.33 -13.51
N ASN A 108 -17.84 8.62 -14.59
CA ASN A 108 -16.78 8.94 -15.54
C ASN A 108 -15.36 9.02 -14.94
N VAL A 109 -15.13 8.42 -13.76
CA VAL A 109 -13.78 8.33 -13.15
C VAL A 109 -13.49 6.89 -12.74
N ARG A 110 -12.34 6.36 -13.18
CA ARG A 110 -11.82 5.06 -12.73
C ARG A 110 -10.83 5.29 -11.60
N THR A 111 -11.05 4.65 -10.45
CA THR A 111 -10.22 4.81 -9.25
C THR A 111 -9.59 3.48 -8.81
N PRO A 112 -8.55 2.98 -9.51
CA PRO A 112 -7.86 1.76 -9.09
C PRO A 112 -7.22 1.97 -7.72
N VAL A 113 -7.31 0.98 -6.83
CA VAL A 113 -6.83 1.07 -5.44
C VAL A 113 -5.54 0.29 -5.28
N TRP A 114 -4.48 1.01 -4.96
CA TRP A 114 -3.14 0.49 -4.77
C TRP A 114 -2.72 0.57 -3.32
N ALA A 115 -1.84 -0.35 -2.89
CA ALA A 115 -1.19 -0.30 -1.59
C ALA A 115 0.34 -0.32 -1.78
N VAL A 116 1.02 0.60 -1.08
CA VAL A 116 2.47 0.75 -1.17
C VAL A 116 3.07 0.53 0.21
N GLY A 117 3.53 -0.69 0.45
CA GLY A 117 4.36 -1.00 1.61
C GLY A 117 5.76 -0.40 1.51
N TYR A 118 6.35 -0.07 2.65
CA TYR A 118 7.73 0.42 2.75
C TYR A 118 8.44 -0.20 3.95
N ASP A 119 9.77 -0.20 3.91
CA ASP A 119 10.56 -0.60 5.06
C ASP A 119 10.49 0.51 6.12
N TRP A 120 9.66 0.29 7.13
CA TRP A 120 9.39 1.23 8.21
C TRP A 120 10.54 1.36 9.20
N ARG A 121 11.60 0.54 9.07
CA ARG A 121 12.82 0.62 9.89
C ARG A 121 13.81 1.64 9.33
N GLN A 122 13.68 1.99 8.04
CA GLN A 122 14.56 2.94 7.38
C GLN A 122 14.21 4.39 7.73
N SER A 123 15.12 5.30 7.39
CA SER A 123 14.85 6.73 7.55
C SER A 123 13.65 7.16 6.72
N ASN A 124 12.86 8.11 7.23
CA ASN A 124 11.69 8.64 6.53
C ASN A 124 12.03 9.15 5.13
N TRP A 125 13.24 9.69 4.91
CA TRP A 125 13.69 10.14 3.59
C TRP A 125 13.83 8.99 2.60
N THR A 126 14.47 7.89 3.02
CA THR A 126 14.62 6.70 2.16
C THR A 126 13.27 6.06 1.87
N SER A 127 12.39 5.98 2.89
CA SER A 127 11.02 5.50 2.71
C SER A 127 10.23 6.39 1.76
N ALA A 128 10.38 7.72 1.86
CA ALA A 128 9.73 8.69 0.97
C ALA A 128 10.16 8.52 -0.48
N GLN A 129 11.46 8.37 -0.74
CA GLN A 129 11.98 8.12 -2.09
C GLN A 129 11.40 6.83 -2.68
N ARG A 130 11.34 5.75 -1.91
CA ARG A 130 10.73 4.49 -2.35
C ARG A 130 9.25 4.65 -2.67
N VAL A 131 8.50 5.34 -1.81
CA VAL A 131 7.07 5.60 -2.02
C VAL A 131 6.86 6.45 -3.28
N ALA A 132 7.66 7.50 -3.47
CA ALA A 132 7.60 8.35 -4.66
C ALA A 132 7.86 7.55 -5.95
N THR A 133 8.92 6.74 -5.98
CA THR A 133 9.19 5.85 -7.12
C THR A 133 8.02 4.92 -7.40
N ARG A 134 7.43 4.33 -6.36
CA ARG A 134 6.28 3.42 -6.55
C ARG A 134 5.04 4.16 -7.03
N VAL A 135 4.81 5.40 -6.59
CA VAL A 135 3.74 6.26 -7.09
C VAL A 135 3.93 6.55 -8.57
N ASP A 136 5.15 6.90 -9.00
CA ASP A 136 5.46 7.17 -10.40
C ASP A 136 5.22 5.94 -11.29
N GLU A 137 5.62 4.75 -10.83
CA GLU A 137 5.34 3.48 -11.50
C GLU A 137 3.84 3.22 -11.66
N ILE A 138 3.06 3.47 -10.61
CA ILE A 138 1.60 3.29 -10.63
C ILE A 138 0.95 4.29 -11.59
N LEU A 139 1.36 5.55 -11.56
CA LEU A 139 0.85 6.58 -12.48
C LEU A 139 1.14 6.21 -13.94
N ALA A 140 2.34 5.70 -14.23
CA ALA A 140 2.70 5.21 -15.55
C ALA A 140 1.89 3.98 -15.96
N GLN A 141 1.68 3.02 -15.05
CA GLN A 141 0.92 1.79 -15.31
C GLN A 141 -0.57 2.07 -15.57
N GLU A 142 -1.13 3.06 -14.87
CA GLU A 142 -2.56 3.42 -14.96
C GLU A 142 -2.84 4.51 -16.01
N GLU A 143 -1.81 4.94 -16.75
CA GLU A 143 -1.86 6.06 -17.69
C GLU A 143 -2.51 7.32 -17.08
N ALA A 144 -2.20 7.58 -15.80
CA ALA A 144 -2.81 8.62 -15.00
C ALA A 144 -1.85 9.79 -14.77
N GLU A 145 -2.35 11.02 -14.87
CA GLU A 145 -1.55 12.22 -14.58
C GLU A 145 -1.43 12.51 -13.07
N LYS A 146 -2.43 12.09 -12.29
CA LYS A 146 -2.56 12.40 -10.86
C LYS A 146 -3.13 11.23 -10.10
N CYS A 147 -2.74 11.13 -8.83
CA CYS A 147 -3.30 10.17 -7.88
C CYS A 147 -3.80 10.89 -6.62
N ILE A 148 -4.56 10.16 -5.81
CA ILE A 148 -4.91 10.55 -4.45
C ILE A 148 -4.12 9.66 -3.50
N LEU A 149 -3.27 10.27 -2.69
CA LEU A 149 -2.46 9.59 -1.70
C LEU A 149 -3.20 9.54 -0.35
N ILE A 150 -3.45 8.34 0.15
CA ILE A 150 -4.11 8.06 1.42
C ILE A 150 -3.06 7.50 2.36
N THR A 151 -2.84 8.16 3.50
CA THR A 151 -1.80 7.75 4.45
C THR A 151 -2.40 7.40 5.81
N HIS A 152 -1.81 6.43 6.50
CA HIS A 152 -2.16 6.11 7.88
C HIS A 152 -0.99 6.40 8.83
N SER A 153 -1.23 7.14 9.91
CA SER A 153 -0.24 7.46 10.95
C SER A 153 1.07 8.05 10.37
N MET A 154 2.24 7.48 10.68
CA MET A 154 3.55 7.95 10.18
C MET A 154 3.70 7.88 8.65
N GLY A 155 2.83 7.16 7.94
CA GLY A 155 2.80 7.21 6.47
C GLY A 155 2.66 8.65 5.95
N GLY A 156 1.97 9.52 6.70
CA GLY A 156 1.85 10.94 6.36
C GLY A 156 3.15 11.77 6.48
N LEU A 157 4.17 11.28 7.19
CA LEU A 157 5.50 11.89 7.24
C LEU A 157 6.38 11.39 6.10
N ALA A 158 6.32 10.09 5.79
CA ALA A 158 7.01 9.50 4.64
C ALA A 158 6.50 10.05 3.30
N SER A 159 5.23 10.46 3.22
CA SER A 159 4.69 11.09 2.01
C SER A 159 4.95 12.59 1.87
N ARG A 160 5.50 13.26 2.90
CA ARG A 160 5.76 14.71 2.92
C ARG A 160 7.24 15.08 2.85
N ALA A 161 8.13 14.13 3.15
CA ALA A 161 9.59 14.31 3.07
C ALA A 161 10.05 14.21 1.62
#